data_AF-A0A8H9TC02-F1
#
_entry.id   AF-A0A8H9TC02-F1
#
_cell.length_a   1.000
_cell.length_b   1.000
_cell.length_c   1.000
_cell.angle_alpha   90.00
_cell.angle_beta   90.00
_cell.angle_gamma   90.00
#
_symmetry.space_group_name_H-M   'P 1'
#
loop_
_entity.id
_entity.type
_entity.pdbx_description
1 polymer ?
#
loop_
_entity_poly.entity_id
_entity_poly.type
_entity_poly.pdbx_seq_one_letter_code
_entity_poly.pdbx_strand_id
1 'polypeptide(L)'
;MREISLAKKLLWLTVGSIFITVLVLSSILWWQLSASNTELASKSEDYIVAEVEEKLNANAAIYGEKIAGFINEAYRVPYSLAALLGDAAKSESLSRDTVVSINRSILEQNRLLSSIYSQFEPNAFDGQDSNFTTGYKHSVNGDGTLEVYITRDQNNVIEQQKVANAADKYITSLNEFGIREAHWYLCAKDTLKPCIMEPYLYEIPSGDSVMLTSLTVPILKSGQFIGLAGVDLTLP
;
A
#
# COMPACT_ATOMS: atom_id res chain seq x y z
N MET A 1 -80.99 -45.02 35.57
CA MET A 1 -79.67 -44.85 34.92
C MET A 1 -79.70 -45.68 33.64
N ARG A 2 -79.53 -45.09 32.44
CA ARG A 2 -79.53 -45.86 31.17
C ARG A 2 -78.17 -46.56 31.02
N GLU A 3 -78.17 -47.88 31.16
CA GLU A 3 -77.03 -48.76 30.86
C GLU A 3 -76.71 -48.71 29.35
N ILE A 4 -75.53 -48.20 29.00
CA ILE A 4 -75.04 -48.18 27.61
C ILE A 4 -74.63 -49.60 27.21
N SER A 5 -75.00 -50.07 26.01
CA SER A 5 -74.64 -51.42 25.54
C SER A 5 -73.13 -51.62 25.46
N LEU A 6 -72.68 -52.84 25.75
CA LEU A 6 -71.26 -53.20 25.83
C LEU A 6 -70.48 -52.87 24.54
N ALA A 7 -71.14 -53.00 23.37
CA ALA A 7 -70.57 -52.65 22.06
C ALA A 7 -70.28 -51.14 21.93
N LYS A 8 -71.13 -50.26 22.47
CA LYS A 8 -70.89 -48.81 22.44
C LYS A 8 -69.76 -48.42 23.39
N LYS A 9 -69.66 -49.05 24.56
CA LYS A 9 -68.53 -48.84 25.49
C LYS A 9 -67.20 -49.25 24.85
N LEU A 10 -67.17 -50.39 24.15
CA LEU A 10 -65.99 -50.87 23.44
C LEU A 10 -65.58 -49.94 22.28
N LEU A 11 -66.55 -49.46 21.49
CA LEU A 11 -66.31 -48.54 20.37
C LEU A 11 -65.72 -47.19 20.83
N TRP A 12 -66.25 -46.60 21.91
CA TRP A 12 -65.69 -45.36 22.46
C TRP A 12 -64.26 -45.54 23.00
N LEU A 13 -63.96 -46.70 23.59
CA LEU A 13 -62.61 -47.05 24.05
C LEU A 13 -61.62 -47.21 22.90
N THR A 14 -61.98 -47.92 21.83
CA THR A 14 -61.09 -48.12 20.67
C THR A 14 -60.85 -46.83 19.90
N VAL A 15 -61.91 -46.05 19.64
CA VAL A 15 -61.79 -44.73 18.99
C VAL A 15 -60.97 -43.77 19.85
N GLY A 16 -61.21 -43.74 21.16
CA GLY A 16 -60.42 -42.94 22.10
C GLY A 16 -58.95 -43.33 22.11
N SER A 17 -58.64 -44.63 22.12
CA SER A 17 -57.26 -45.14 22.07
C SER A 17 -56.56 -44.72 20.77
N ILE A 18 -57.22 -44.86 19.61
CA ILE A 18 -56.64 -44.45 18.32
C ILE A 18 -56.40 -42.93 18.33
N PHE A 19 -57.37 -42.15 18.79
CA PHE A 19 -57.23 -40.70 18.83
C PHE A 19 -56.08 -40.24 19.73
N ILE A 20 -55.91 -40.86 20.90
CA ILE A 20 -54.78 -40.59 21.81
C ILE A 20 -53.46 -40.95 21.13
N THR A 21 -53.37 -42.11 20.47
CA THR A 21 -52.13 -42.52 19.79
C THR A 21 -51.75 -41.55 18.66
N VAL A 22 -52.72 -41.08 17.88
CA VAL A 22 -52.50 -40.10 16.80
C VAL A 22 -52.05 -38.77 17.38
N LEU A 23 -52.66 -38.30 18.47
CA LEU A 23 -52.26 -37.07 19.15
C LEU A 23 -50.83 -37.16 19.68
N VAL A 24 -50.49 -38.25 20.38
CA VAL A 24 -49.14 -38.46 20.93
C VAL A 24 -48.09 -38.50 19.83
N LEU A 25 -48.33 -39.29 18.77
CA LEU A 25 -47.42 -39.37 17.63
C LEU A 25 -47.26 -38.02 16.94
N SER A 26 -48.37 -37.29 16.77
CA SER A 26 -48.35 -35.97 16.14
C SER A 26 -47.55 -34.96 16.99
N SER A 27 -47.73 -34.96 18.31
CA SER A 27 -46.96 -34.09 19.22
C SER A 27 -45.47 -34.43 19.21
N ILE A 28 -45.10 -35.72 19.19
CA ILE A 28 -43.69 -36.15 19.11
C ILE A 28 -43.09 -35.73 17.77
N LEU A 29 -43.79 -35.96 16.66
CA LEU A 29 -43.33 -35.55 15.32
C LEU A 29 -43.16 -34.03 15.23
N TRP A 30 -44.12 -33.26 15.77
CA TRP A 30 -44.02 -31.80 15.83
C TRP A 30 -42.83 -31.34 16.65
N TRP A 31 -42.60 -31.93 17.83
CA TRP A 31 -41.47 -31.57 18.68
C TRP A 31 -40.14 -31.91 18.02
N GLN A 32 -40.02 -33.10 17.41
CA GLN A 32 -38.82 -33.52 16.70
C GLN A 32 -38.56 -32.66 15.47
N LEU A 33 -39.59 -32.36 14.67
CA LEU A 33 -39.48 -31.49 13.51
C LEU A 33 -39.07 -30.06 13.92
N SER A 34 -39.67 -29.53 14.99
CA SER A 34 -39.30 -28.22 15.53
C SER A 34 -37.85 -28.18 15.99
N ALA A 35 -37.40 -29.19 16.73
CA ALA A 35 -36.02 -29.29 17.20
C ALA A 35 -35.03 -29.42 16.03
N SER A 36 -35.32 -30.28 15.05
CA SER A 36 -34.50 -30.43 13.84
C SER A 36 -34.47 -29.16 13.00
N ASN A 37 -35.58 -28.43 12.87
CA ASN A 37 -35.61 -27.16 12.15
C ASN A 37 -34.76 -26.09 12.85
N THR A 38 -34.80 -26.01 14.19
CA THR A 38 -33.95 -25.07 14.95
C THR A 38 -32.46 -25.43 14.83
N GLU A 39 -32.12 -26.71 14.87
CA GLU A 39 -30.73 -27.16 14.69
C GLU A 39 -30.24 -26.91 13.26
N LEU A 40 -31.07 -27.19 12.26
CA LEU A 40 -30.76 -26.93 10.85
C LEU A 40 -30.57 -25.43 10.59
N ALA A 41 -31.43 -24.58 11.18
CA ALA A 41 -31.29 -23.13 11.09
C ALA A 41 -29.96 -22.65 11.67
N SER A 42 -29.61 -23.12 12.88
CA SER A 42 -28.32 -22.79 13.53
C SER A 42 -27.12 -23.26 12.71
N LYS A 43 -27.13 -24.51 12.24
CA LYS A 43 -26.06 -25.04 11.37
C LYS A 43 -25.94 -24.26 10.06
N SER A 44 -27.08 -23.90 9.46
CA SER A 44 -27.09 -23.10 8.24
C SER A 44 -26.51 -21.70 8.48
N GLU A 45 -26.80 -21.08 9.62
CA GLU A 45 -26.21 -19.80 10.00
C GLU A 45 -24.70 -19.92 10.15
N ASP A 46 -24.21 -20.91 10.90
CA ASP A 46 -22.77 -21.15 11.10
C ASP A 46 -22.04 -21.39 9.77
N TYR A 47 -22.61 -22.20 8.87
CA TYR A 47 -22.01 -22.44 7.55
C TYR A 47 -21.99 -21.20 6.68
N ILE A 48 -23.05 -20.38 6.70
CA ILE A 48 -23.09 -19.13 5.93
C ILE A 48 -22.05 -18.15 6.45
N VAL A 49 -21.92 -18.01 7.78
CA VAL A 49 -20.92 -17.12 8.38
C VAL A 49 -19.51 -17.58 8.02
N ALA A 50 -19.21 -18.87 8.16
CA ALA A 50 -17.90 -19.43 7.81
C ALA A 50 -17.55 -19.22 6.33
N GLU A 51 -18.50 -19.46 5.42
CA GLU A 51 -18.32 -19.22 3.97
C GLU A 51 -18.08 -17.73 3.68
N VAL A 52 -18.83 -16.84 4.34
CA VAL A 52 -18.64 -15.39 4.19
C VAL A 52 -17.26 -14.97 4.69
N GLU A 53 -16.81 -15.45 5.85
CA GLU A 53 -15.48 -15.16 6.39
C GLU A 53 -14.37 -15.67 5.48
N GLU A 54 -14.47 -16.91 4.99
CA GLU A 54 -13.51 -17.49 4.05
C GLU A 54 -13.42 -16.63 2.79
N LYS A 55 -14.56 -16.24 2.22
CA LYS A 55 -14.63 -15.40 1.03
C LYS A 55 -14.09 -14.00 1.26
N LEU A 56 -14.36 -13.39 2.42
CA LEU A 56 -13.81 -12.09 2.79
C LEU A 56 -12.29 -12.15 2.93
N ASN A 57 -11.75 -13.18 3.58
CA ASN A 57 -10.31 -13.38 3.72
C ASN A 57 -9.63 -13.62 2.37
N ALA A 58 -10.23 -14.45 1.51
CA ALA A 58 -9.74 -14.68 0.15
C ALA A 58 -9.73 -13.38 -0.67
N ASN A 59 -10.80 -12.58 -0.60
CA ASN A 59 -10.86 -11.30 -1.28
C ASN A 59 -9.83 -10.31 -0.72
N ALA A 60 -9.68 -10.22 0.61
CA ALA A 60 -8.69 -9.36 1.25
C ALA A 60 -7.27 -9.73 0.80
N ALA A 61 -6.96 -11.03 0.71
CA ALA A 61 -5.68 -11.50 0.18
C ALA A 61 -5.48 -11.10 -1.30
N ILE A 62 -6.51 -11.24 -2.13
CA ILE A 62 -6.46 -10.81 -3.55
C ILE A 62 -6.18 -9.30 -3.66
N TYR A 63 -6.83 -8.46 -2.85
CA TYR A 63 -6.54 -7.02 -2.84
C TYR A 63 -5.15 -6.70 -2.29
N GLY A 64 -4.71 -7.43 -1.26
CA GLY A 64 -3.35 -7.33 -0.72
C GLY A 64 -2.29 -7.59 -1.79
N GLU A 65 -2.45 -8.66 -2.56
CA GLU A 65 -1.53 -8.98 -3.67
C GLU A 65 -1.56 -7.93 -4.79
N LYS A 66 -2.72 -7.34 -5.09
CA LYS A 66 -2.81 -6.24 -6.06
C LYS A 66 -2.04 -5.00 -5.60
N ILE A 67 -2.19 -4.63 -4.32
CA ILE A 67 -1.47 -3.48 -3.73
C ILE A 67 0.03 -3.77 -3.68
N ALA A 68 0.41 -4.96 -3.22
CA ALA A 68 1.82 -5.38 -3.19
C ALA A 68 2.42 -5.39 -4.60
N GLY A 69 1.69 -5.89 -5.60
CA GLY A 69 2.10 -5.86 -7.01
C GLY A 69 2.34 -4.44 -7.51
N PHE A 70 1.41 -3.52 -7.26
CA PHE A 70 1.53 -2.11 -7.61
C PHE A 70 2.74 -1.42 -6.96
N ILE A 71 2.92 -1.60 -5.65
CA ILE A 71 4.05 -1.02 -4.91
C ILE A 71 5.37 -1.60 -5.40
N ASN A 72 5.43 -2.92 -5.62
CA ASN A 72 6.63 -3.60 -6.12
C ASN A 72 6.99 -3.16 -7.55
N GLU A 73 6.01 -2.94 -8.42
CA GLU A 73 6.21 -2.40 -9.76
C GLU A 73 6.84 -1.01 -9.70
N ALA A 74 6.30 -0.13 -8.87
CA ALA A 74 6.84 1.21 -8.65
C ALA A 74 8.27 1.16 -8.06
N TYR A 75 8.53 0.30 -7.06
CA TYR A 75 9.83 0.17 -6.41
C TYR A 75 10.96 -0.29 -7.33
N ARG A 76 10.66 -1.10 -8.35
CA ARG A 76 11.70 -1.57 -9.30
C ARG A 76 12.43 -0.41 -9.98
N VAL A 77 11.77 0.74 -10.11
CA VAL A 77 12.33 1.96 -10.72
C VAL A 77 13.49 2.52 -9.88
N PRO A 78 13.30 2.99 -8.63
CA PRO A 78 14.40 3.51 -7.83
C PRO A 78 15.45 2.43 -7.49
N TYR A 79 15.09 1.14 -7.43
CA TYR A 79 16.09 0.06 -7.28
C TYR A 79 17.07 0.01 -8.45
N SER A 80 16.55 0.00 -9.68
CA SER A 80 17.38 -0.07 -10.89
C SER A 80 18.18 1.22 -11.08
N LEU A 81 17.55 2.36 -10.80
CA LEU A 81 18.19 3.67 -10.88
C LEU A 81 19.32 3.81 -9.86
N ALA A 82 19.11 3.39 -8.60
CA ALA A 82 20.15 3.45 -7.57
C ALA A 82 21.37 2.58 -7.93
N ALA A 83 21.14 1.38 -8.47
CA ALA A 83 22.22 0.50 -8.91
C ALA A 83 23.01 1.13 -10.07
N LEU A 84 22.32 1.67 -11.07
CA LEU A 84 22.94 2.35 -12.22
C LEU A 84 23.77 3.56 -11.77
N LEU A 85 23.22 4.41 -10.91
CA LEU A 85 23.89 5.63 -10.45
C LEU A 85 25.06 5.33 -9.49
N GLY A 86 24.96 4.28 -8.68
CA GLY A 86 26.06 3.80 -7.84
C GLY A 86 27.25 3.32 -8.68
N ASP A 87 26.99 2.56 -9.75
CA ASP A 87 28.03 2.14 -10.69
C ASP A 87 28.59 3.30 -11.52
N ALA A 88 27.74 4.23 -11.96
CA ALA A 88 28.15 5.43 -12.67
C ALA A 88 29.05 6.33 -11.81
N ALA A 89 28.73 6.51 -10.54
CA ALA A 89 29.57 7.26 -9.60
C ALA A 89 30.92 6.57 -9.33
N LYS A 90 30.97 5.23 -9.42
CA LYS A 90 32.21 4.46 -9.26
C LYS A 90 33.10 4.54 -10.50
N SER A 91 32.51 4.50 -11.69
CA SER A 91 33.21 4.49 -12.98
C SER A 91 33.40 5.88 -13.59
N GLU A 92 32.79 6.90 -13.00
CA GLU A 92 32.72 8.28 -13.54
C GLU A 92 32.20 8.30 -14.99
N SER A 93 31.25 7.41 -15.30
CA SER A 93 30.83 7.13 -16.68
C SER A 93 29.66 7.99 -17.18
N LEU A 94 28.92 8.65 -16.28
CA LEU A 94 27.78 9.50 -16.63
C LEU A 94 28.01 10.95 -16.21
N SER A 95 27.65 11.90 -17.09
CA SER A 95 27.59 13.32 -16.73
C SER A 95 26.31 13.64 -15.94
N ARG A 96 26.31 14.76 -15.22
CA ARG A 96 25.13 15.26 -14.49
C ARG A 96 23.92 15.46 -15.41
N ASP A 97 24.13 15.97 -16.63
CA ASP A 97 23.06 16.12 -17.63
C ASP A 97 22.52 14.76 -18.08
N THR A 98 23.36 13.73 -18.18
CA THR A 98 22.89 12.37 -18.48
C THR A 98 22.06 11.81 -17.32
N VAL A 99 22.43 12.07 -16.06
CA VAL A 99 21.62 11.69 -14.88
C VAL A 99 20.24 12.36 -14.94
N VAL A 100 20.17 13.65 -15.28
CA VAL A 100 18.90 14.36 -15.49
C VAL A 100 18.08 13.72 -16.61
N SER A 101 18.71 13.45 -17.75
CA SER A 101 18.05 12.84 -18.91
C SER A 101 17.47 11.46 -18.58
N ILE A 102 18.21 10.61 -17.87
CA ILE A 102 17.76 9.29 -17.43
C ILE A 102 16.54 9.42 -16.51
N ASN A 103 16.62 10.27 -15.48
CA ASN A 103 15.49 10.52 -14.58
C ASN A 103 14.25 10.97 -15.38
N ARG A 104 14.43 11.94 -16.30
CA ARG A 104 13.35 12.48 -17.13
C ARG A 104 12.72 11.42 -18.01
N SER A 105 13.52 10.66 -18.75
CA SER A 105 13.03 9.62 -19.65
C SER A 105 12.31 8.50 -18.92
N ILE A 106 12.79 8.11 -17.73
CA ILE A 106 12.10 7.13 -16.89
C ILE A 106 10.72 7.66 -16.49
N LEU A 107 10.64 8.90 -15.99
CA LEU A 107 9.36 9.48 -15.61
C LEU A 107 8.43 9.60 -16.82
N GLU A 108 8.88 10.11 -17.95
CA GLU A 108 8.09 10.24 -19.19
C GLU A 108 7.44 8.93 -19.65
N GLN A 109 8.18 7.82 -19.56
CA GLN A 109 7.71 6.50 -19.97
C GLN A 109 6.90 5.79 -18.87
N ASN A 110 7.06 6.19 -17.60
CA ASN A 110 6.34 5.60 -16.49
C ASN A 110 5.16 6.47 -16.06
N ARG A 111 3.93 6.08 -16.44
CA ARG A 111 2.69 6.79 -16.10
C ARG A 111 2.21 6.58 -14.66
N LEU A 112 2.81 5.64 -13.94
CA LEU A 112 2.46 5.33 -12.55
C LEU A 112 2.98 6.40 -11.57
N LEU A 113 4.12 7.00 -11.91
CA LEU A 113 4.88 7.85 -11.01
C LEU A 113 4.48 9.31 -11.16
N SER A 114 4.43 10.02 -10.04
CA SER A 114 4.21 11.47 -9.99
C SER A 114 5.52 12.25 -9.98
N SER A 115 6.59 11.63 -9.50
CA SER A 115 7.92 12.24 -9.49
C SER A 115 9.02 11.18 -9.56
N ILE A 116 10.23 11.64 -9.84
CA ILE A 116 11.47 10.88 -9.69
C ILE A 116 12.59 11.82 -9.25
N TYR A 117 13.47 11.33 -8.38
CA TYR A 117 14.61 12.10 -7.90
C TYR A 117 15.85 11.25 -7.69
N SER A 118 17.00 11.91 -7.83
CA SER A 118 18.32 11.40 -7.52
C SER A 118 19.09 12.51 -6.80
N GLN A 119 19.37 12.33 -5.52
CA GLN A 119 20.04 13.33 -4.69
C GLN A 119 21.29 12.75 -4.03
N PHE A 120 22.40 13.47 -4.09
CA PHE A 120 23.70 12.96 -3.67
C PHE A 120 24.27 13.71 -2.46
N GLU A 121 25.06 13.00 -1.67
CA GLU A 121 25.91 13.62 -0.65
C GLU A 121 26.96 14.54 -1.32
N PRO A 122 27.50 15.53 -0.58
CA PRO A 122 28.50 16.45 -1.13
C PRO A 122 29.69 15.72 -1.77
N ASN A 123 30.01 16.10 -3.00
CA ASN A 123 31.06 15.55 -3.85
C ASN A 123 30.98 14.03 -4.10
N ALA A 124 29.85 13.39 -3.79
CA ALA A 124 29.78 11.93 -3.76
C ALA A 124 29.53 11.28 -5.13
N PHE A 125 29.00 12.04 -6.11
CA PHE A 125 28.76 11.54 -7.47
C PHE A 125 30.04 11.58 -8.33
N ASP A 126 30.57 12.78 -8.57
CA ASP A 126 31.69 13.03 -9.50
C ASP A 126 32.81 13.90 -8.91
N GLY A 127 32.72 14.30 -7.64
CA GLY A 127 33.71 15.15 -6.97
C GLY A 127 33.82 16.59 -7.51
N GLN A 128 32.83 17.06 -8.28
CA GLN A 128 32.91 18.34 -9.01
C GLN A 128 31.89 19.39 -8.54
N ASP A 129 31.35 19.30 -7.32
CA ASP A 129 30.32 20.23 -6.85
C ASP A 129 30.76 21.71 -6.98
N SER A 130 32.06 22.00 -6.75
CA SER A 130 32.63 23.34 -6.90
C SER A 130 32.49 23.94 -8.31
N ASN A 131 32.26 23.12 -9.34
CA ASN A 131 32.10 23.57 -10.73
C ASN A 131 30.64 23.94 -11.05
N PHE A 132 29.68 23.60 -10.17
CA PHE A 132 28.25 23.69 -10.46
C PHE A 132 27.46 24.57 -9.47
N THR A 133 28.11 25.57 -8.88
CA THR A 133 27.52 26.38 -7.80
C THR A 133 26.48 27.40 -8.25
N THR A 134 26.38 27.73 -9.54
CA THR A 134 25.43 28.76 -10.01
C THR A 134 24.87 28.45 -11.40
N GLY A 135 23.54 28.51 -11.53
CA GLY A 135 22.86 28.51 -12.83
C GLY A 135 22.51 27.13 -13.40
N TYR A 136 22.89 26.06 -12.72
CA TYR A 136 22.57 24.69 -13.10
C TYR A 136 21.28 24.23 -12.41
N LYS A 137 20.32 23.67 -13.15
CA LYS A 137 19.08 23.13 -12.55
C LYS A 137 19.29 21.81 -11.81
N HIS A 138 20.31 21.05 -12.20
CA HIS A 138 20.67 19.77 -11.58
C HIS A 138 21.49 19.93 -10.30
N SER A 139 21.87 21.16 -9.95
CA SER A 139 22.72 21.43 -8.80
C SER A 139 22.15 22.53 -7.93
N VAL A 140 22.34 22.38 -6.63
CA VAL A 140 21.92 23.40 -5.67
C VAL A 140 22.83 24.62 -5.80
N ASN A 141 22.22 25.80 -5.89
CA ASN A 141 22.99 27.05 -5.95
C ASN A 141 23.77 27.24 -4.63
N GLY A 142 25.03 27.63 -4.72
CA GLY A 142 25.93 27.81 -3.57
C GLY A 142 26.68 26.53 -3.20
N ASP A 143 25.98 25.40 -3.07
CA ASP A 143 26.58 24.12 -2.68
C ASP A 143 27.16 23.33 -3.86
N GLY A 144 26.49 23.39 -5.01
CA GLY A 144 26.86 22.64 -6.21
C GLY A 144 26.52 21.15 -6.17
N THR A 145 25.95 20.62 -5.08
CA THR A 145 25.53 19.22 -4.95
C THR A 145 24.61 18.78 -6.07
N LEU A 146 24.80 17.57 -6.61
CA LEU A 146 23.90 17.01 -7.63
C LEU A 146 22.57 16.59 -6.99
N GLU A 147 21.50 17.30 -7.32
CA GLU A 147 20.16 17.06 -6.78
C GLU A 147 19.13 17.23 -7.91
N VAL A 148 18.77 16.09 -8.50
CA VAL A 148 17.77 16.01 -9.57
C VAL A 148 16.42 15.71 -8.95
N TYR A 149 15.43 16.55 -9.24
CA TYR A 149 14.04 16.29 -8.88
C TYR A 149 13.15 16.66 -10.07
N ILE A 150 12.38 15.69 -10.57
CA ILE A 150 11.52 15.85 -11.73
C ILE A 150 10.11 15.43 -11.34
N THR A 151 9.16 16.30 -11.60
CA THR A 151 7.75 16.13 -11.23
C THR A 151 6.88 16.07 -12.47
N ARG A 152 5.76 15.35 -12.37
CA ARG A 152 4.63 15.38 -13.28
C ARG A 152 3.45 16.03 -12.56
N ASP A 153 2.91 17.11 -13.13
CA ASP A 153 1.71 17.74 -12.60
C ASP A 153 0.41 17.04 -13.06
N GLN A 154 -0.74 17.52 -12.58
CA GLN A 154 -2.05 16.98 -12.96
C GLN A 154 -2.39 17.12 -14.46
N ASN A 155 -1.73 18.07 -15.16
CA ASN A 155 -1.87 18.28 -16.60
C ASN A 155 -0.88 17.42 -17.41
N ASN A 156 -0.16 16.49 -16.78
CA ASN A 156 0.90 15.67 -17.35
C ASN A 156 2.14 16.46 -17.84
N VAL A 157 2.34 17.68 -17.36
CA VAL A 157 3.54 18.47 -17.65
C VAL A 157 4.69 17.96 -16.78
N ILE A 158 5.81 17.64 -17.43
CA ILE A 158 7.00 17.07 -16.77
C ILE A 158 8.12 18.11 -16.71
N GLU A 159 8.45 18.54 -15.49
CA GLU A 159 9.43 19.60 -15.26
C GLU A 159 10.47 19.20 -14.21
N GLN A 160 11.68 19.70 -14.40
CA GLN A 160 12.71 19.59 -13.37
C GLN A 160 12.56 20.75 -12.40
N GLN A 161 12.36 20.40 -11.13
CA GLN A 161 12.32 21.32 -10.02
C GLN A 161 13.74 21.67 -9.59
N LYS A 162 13.93 22.94 -9.22
CA LYS A 162 15.19 23.39 -8.65
C LYS A 162 15.14 23.19 -7.15
N VAL A 163 16.04 22.37 -6.61
CA VAL A 163 16.21 22.26 -5.16
C VAL A 163 16.82 23.56 -4.63
N ALA A 164 16.13 24.17 -3.67
CA ALA A 164 16.49 25.49 -3.16
C ALA A 164 17.67 25.43 -2.18
N ASN A 165 17.72 24.39 -1.35
CA ASN A 165 18.70 24.26 -0.27
C ASN A 165 19.09 22.79 -0.06
N ALA A 166 20.40 22.50 -0.17
CA ALA A 166 20.93 21.14 0.02
C ALA A 166 20.79 20.66 1.47
N ALA A 167 20.59 21.57 2.43
CA ALA A 167 20.43 21.24 3.83
C ALA A 167 19.05 20.64 4.17
N ASP A 168 18.04 20.84 3.32
CA ASP A 168 16.65 20.45 3.62
C ASP A 168 16.51 18.94 3.80
N LYS A 169 17.32 18.14 3.09
CA LYS A 169 17.35 16.67 3.20
C LYS A 169 17.94 16.15 4.53
N TYR A 170 18.45 17.03 5.39
CA TYR A 170 18.97 16.70 6.71
C TYR A 170 18.09 17.20 7.85
N ILE A 171 16.90 17.75 7.57
CA ILE A 171 16.01 18.26 8.60
C ILE A 171 15.49 17.11 9.48
N THR A 172 15.72 17.22 10.79
CA THR A 172 15.38 16.20 11.80
C THR A 172 14.24 16.60 12.73
N SER A 173 13.68 17.81 12.59
CA SER A 173 12.45 18.21 13.30
C SER A 173 11.32 17.25 12.96
N LEU A 174 10.49 16.98 13.96
CA LEU A 174 9.36 16.06 13.85
C LEU A 174 8.10 16.81 13.42
N ASN A 175 7.34 16.21 12.52
CA ASN A 175 5.99 16.66 12.18
C ASN A 175 4.97 16.22 13.25
N GLU A 176 3.69 16.53 13.02
CA GLU A 176 2.58 16.20 13.93
C GLU A 176 2.40 14.70 14.20
N PHE A 177 2.95 13.84 13.33
CA PHE A 177 2.91 12.38 13.46
C PHE A 177 4.20 11.79 14.07
N GLY A 178 5.14 12.63 14.53
CA GLY A 178 6.41 12.19 15.10
C GLY A 178 7.42 11.69 14.06
N ILE A 179 7.25 12.03 12.78
CA ILE A 179 8.14 11.66 11.67
C ILE A 179 9.04 12.85 11.34
N ARG A 180 10.33 12.60 11.10
CA ARG A 180 11.29 13.65 10.67
C ARG A 180 10.84 14.27 9.34
N GLU A 181 10.92 15.58 9.19
CA GLU A 181 10.52 16.25 7.93
C GLU A 181 11.27 15.69 6.71
N ALA A 182 12.58 15.43 6.85
CA ALA A 182 13.39 14.82 5.81
C ALA A 182 13.46 13.29 5.88
N HIS A 183 12.44 12.62 6.43
CA HIS A 183 12.48 11.15 6.59
C HIS A 183 12.62 10.40 5.26
N TRP A 184 12.14 10.98 4.14
CA TRP A 184 12.32 10.47 2.77
C TRP A 184 13.79 10.26 2.42
N TYR A 185 14.69 11.10 2.95
CA TYR A 185 16.13 10.97 2.75
C TYR A 185 16.80 10.20 3.88
N LEU A 186 16.48 10.58 5.12
CA LEU A 186 17.18 10.10 6.31
C LEU A 186 16.97 8.61 6.56
N CYS A 187 15.81 8.05 6.23
CA CYS A 187 15.55 6.62 6.47
C CYS A 187 16.54 5.72 5.71
N ALA A 188 16.70 5.94 4.41
CA ALA A 188 17.60 5.15 3.59
C ALA A 188 19.07 5.46 3.89
N LYS A 189 19.39 6.72 4.24
CA LYS A 189 20.72 7.12 4.69
C LYS A 189 21.14 6.41 5.98
N ASP A 190 20.24 6.33 6.96
CA ASP A 190 20.54 5.74 8.28
C ASP A 190 20.58 4.21 8.23
N THR A 191 19.69 3.59 7.45
CA THR A 191 19.51 2.14 7.43
C THR A 191 20.30 1.42 6.34
N LEU A 192 20.76 2.16 5.32
CA LEU A 192 21.31 1.60 4.06
C LEU A 192 20.35 0.61 3.39
N LYS A 193 19.05 0.79 3.62
CA LYS A 193 17.98 -0.03 3.06
C LYS A 193 16.93 0.83 2.39
N PRO A 194 16.17 0.27 1.45
CA PRO A 194 14.99 0.93 0.90
C PRO A 194 13.98 1.29 1.96
N CYS A 195 13.33 2.45 1.81
CA CYS A 195 12.32 2.95 2.72
C CYS A 195 11.08 3.41 1.96
N ILE A 196 9.91 3.11 2.52
CA ILE A 196 8.63 3.68 2.09
C ILE A 196 8.23 4.72 3.13
N MET A 197 7.81 5.89 2.69
CA MET A 197 7.25 6.90 3.58
C MET A 197 5.78 6.66 3.85
N GLU A 198 5.33 7.06 5.04
CA GLU A 198 3.90 7.29 5.25
C GLU A 198 3.41 8.42 4.33
N PRO A 199 2.14 8.40 3.90
CA PRO A 199 1.57 9.49 3.11
C PRO A 199 1.78 10.87 3.73
N TYR A 200 2.20 11.84 2.91
CA TYR A 200 2.35 13.23 3.33
C TYR A 200 1.86 14.20 2.26
N LEU A 201 1.49 15.41 2.68
CA LEU A 201 1.12 16.49 1.77
C LEU A 201 2.39 17.16 1.23
N TYR A 202 2.44 17.30 -0.09
CA TYR A 202 3.50 18.01 -0.79
C TYR A 202 2.90 19.16 -1.57
N GLU A 203 3.48 20.36 -1.41
CA GLU A 203 3.09 21.55 -2.16
C GLU A 203 3.83 21.55 -3.52
N ILE A 204 3.05 21.42 -4.59
CA ILE A 204 3.55 21.58 -5.96
C ILE A 204 3.83 23.06 -6.20
N PRO A 205 4.83 23.43 -7.02
CA PRO A 205 5.07 24.82 -7.41
C PRO A 205 3.86 25.60 -7.96
N SER A 206 2.80 24.92 -8.43
CA SER A 206 1.53 25.56 -8.82
C SER A 206 0.76 26.18 -7.64
N GLY A 207 1.10 25.82 -6.40
CA GLY A 207 0.40 26.19 -5.18
C GLY A 207 -0.61 25.13 -4.70
N ASP A 208 -0.80 24.05 -5.45
CA ASP A 208 -1.69 22.95 -5.04
C ASP A 208 -0.94 21.95 -4.15
N SER A 209 -1.62 21.44 -3.11
CA SER A 209 -1.10 20.34 -2.30
C SER A 209 -1.58 19.00 -2.84
N VAL A 210 -0.67 18.04 -2.99
CA VAL A 210 -0.99 16.66 -3.34
C VAL A 210 -0.53 15.71 -2.24
N MET A 211 -1.34 14.71 -1.96
CA MET A 211 -0.95 13.64 -1.06
C MET A 211 -0.10 12.63 -1.83
N LEU A 212 1.08 12.34 -1.31
CA LEU A 212 2.00 11.42 -1.95
C LEU A 212 2.70 10.51 -0.94
N THR A 213 3.21 9.41 -1.46
CA THR A 213 4.09 8.49 -0.73
C THR A 213 5.37 8.29 -1.52
N SER A 214 6.50 8.27 -0.82
CA SER A 214 7.82 8.15 -1.42
C SER A 214 8.35 6.73 -1.30
N LEU A 215 8.85 6.19 -2.40
CA LEU A 215 9.57 4.92 -2.46
C LEU A 215 11.04 5.22 -2.73
N THR A 216 11.89 4.95 -1.75
CA THR A 216 13.29 5.41 -1.77
C THR A 216 14.27 4.26 -1.62
N VAL A 217 15.39 4.36 -2.31
CA VAL A 217 16.46 3.35 -2.33
C VAL A 217 17.81 4.05 -2.19
N PRO A 218 18.69 3.61 -1.27
CA PRO A 218 20.02 4.20 -1.12
C PRO A 218 20.89 3.90 -2.34
N ILE A 219 21.58 4.92 -2.82
CA ILE A 219 22.64 4.80 -3.83
C ILE A 219 23.93 4.48 -3.09
N LEU A 220 24.53 3.33 -3.41
CA LEU A 220 25.74 2.85 -2.75
C LEU A 220 26.92 2.82 -3.72
N LYS A 221 28.06 3.39 -3.31
CA LYS A 221 29.36 3.26 -3.98
C LYS A 221 30.28 2.45 -3.08
N SER A 222 30.59 1.22 -3.50
CA SER A 222 31.40 0.28 -2.69
C SER A 222 30.86 0.04 -1.27
N GLY A 223 29.53 -0.01 -1.12
CA GLY A 223 28.86 -0.21 0.18
C GLY A 223 28.69 1.06 1.03
N GLN A 224 29.24 2.19 0.60
CA GLN A 224 29.04 3.48 1.26
C GLN A 224 27.84 4.22 0.64
N PHE A 225 26.99 4.81 1.50
CA PHE A 225 25.93 5.72 1.06
C PHE A 225 26.51 6.95 0.39
N ILE A 226 26.08 7.23 -0.84
CA ILE A 226 26.46 8.42 -1.60
C ILE A 226 25.25 9.27 -2.01
N GLY A 227 24.04 8.82 -1.71
CA GLY A 227 22.83 9.49 -2.10
C GLY A 227 21.62 8.58 -2.11
N LEU A 228 20.54 9.08 -2.70
CA LEU A 228 19.23 8.46 -2.74
C LEU A 228 18.66 8.51 -4.15
N ALA A 229 18.08 7.42 -4.62
CA ALA A 229 17.14 7.43 -5.73
C ALA A 229 15.74 7.20 -5.17
N GLY A 230 14.76 7.96 -5.65
CA GLY A 230 13.39 7.80 -5.19
C GLY A 230 12.36 8.20 -6.24
N VAL A 231 11.13 7.73 -6.01
CA VAL A 231 9.96 8.04 -6.82
C VAL A 231 8.78 8.29 -5.90
N ASP A 232 7.88 9.18 -6.29
CA ASP A 232 6.65 9.43 -5.54
C ASP A 232 5.42 8.91 -6.30
N LEU A 233 4.48 8.35 -5.53
CA LEU A 233 3.16 7.96 -5.99
C LEU A 233 2.14 8.95 -5.45
N THR A 234 1.29 9.49 -6.34
CA THR A 234 0.13 10.27 -5.90
C THR A 234 -0.93 9.33 -5.34
N LEU A 235 -1.47 9.68 -4.19
CA LEU A 235 -2.60 8.98 -3.58
C LEU A 235 -3.91 9.60 -4.09
N PRO A 236 -4.91 8.78 -4.48
CA PRO A 236 -6.22 9.25 -4.93
C PRO A 236 -7.06 9.87 -3.81
#